data_AF-A0A1Q5RMZ6-F1
#
_entry.id   AF-A0A1Q5RMZ6-F1
#
_cell.length_a   1.000
_cell.length_b   1.000
_cell.length_c   1.000
_cell.angle_alpha   90.00
_cell.angle_beta   90.00
_cell.angle_gamma   90.00
#
_symmetry.space_group_name_H-M   'P 1'
#
loop_
_entity.id
_entity.type
_entity.pdbx_description
1 polymer ?
#
loop_
_entity_poly.entity_id
_entity_poly.type
_entity_poly.pdbx_seq_one_letter_code
_entity_poly.pdbx_strand_id
1 'polypeptide(L)'
;MLGIPYIAHGSRVVALERVGDCEISMFEALGSSLPEAPLFWIELFDLRVHSSLDSCGCHNLGEAAAVFADFASRASGLAEA
;
A
#
# COMPACT_ATOMS: atom_id res chain seq x y z
N MET A 1 -14.06 3.58 -15.43
CA MET A 1 -14.39 2.63 -14.34
C MET A 1 -13.21 2.68 -13.38
N LEU A 2 -13.26 3.60 -12.42
CA LEU A 2 -12.21 3.73 -11.41
C LEU A 2 -12.41 2.58 -10.43
N GLY A 3 -11.55 1.58 -10.49
CA GLY A 3 -11.57 0.48 -9.55
C GLY A 3 -11.19 1.02 -8.18
N ILE A 4 -12.19 1.35 -7.36
CA ILE A 4 -11.99 1.41 -5.92
C ILE A 4 -11.46 0.01 -5.55
N PRO A 5 -10.26 -0.12 -4.96
CA PRO A 5 -9.78 -1.43 -4.56
C PRO A 5 -10.85 -2.03 -3.67
N TYR A 6 -11.30 -3.22 -4.05
CA TYR A 6 -12.29 -3.98 -3.33
C TYR A 6 -11.70 -4.26 -1.95
N ILE A 7 -11.97 -3.39 -0.98
CA ILE A 7 -11.79 -3.70 0.43
C ILE A 7 -12.85 -4.77 0.68
N ALA A 8 -12.46 -6.03 0.49
CA ALA A 8 -13.29 -7.17 0.83
C ALA A 8 -13.80 -6.92 2.25
N HIS A 9 -15.11 -7.06 2.45
CA HIS A 9 -15.74 -6.79 3.75
C HIS A 9 -14.98 -7.54 4.86
N GLY A 10 -14.19 -6.81 5.63
CA GLY A 10 -13.32 -7.33 6.71
C GLY A 10 -11.83 -6.99 6.60
N SER A 11 -11.30 -6.51 5.46
CA SER A 11 -9.87 -6.22 5.32
C SER A 11 -9.48 -5.08 6.25
N ARG A 12 -8.46 -5.31 7.09
CA ARG A 12 -7.92 -4.29 7.98
C ARG A 12 -6.94 -3.41 7.22
N VAL A 13 -7.06 -2.11 7.41
CA VAL A 13 -6.12 -1.12 6.90
C VAL A 13 -5.47 -0.40 8.07
N VAL A 14 -4.20 -0.09 7.93
CA VAL A 14 -3.47 0.81 8.83
C VAL A 14 -2.69 1.82 8.00
N ALA A 15 -2.89 3.10 8.26
CA ALA A 15 -2.05 4.15 7.72
C ALA A 15 -0.67 4.08 8.40
N LEU A 16 0.39 3.96 7.61
CA LEU A 16 1.76 3.87 8.10
C LEU A 16 2.41 5.24 8.20
N GLU A 17 2.30 6.04 7.13
CA GLU A 17 2.94 7.35 7.03
C GLU A 17 2.20 8.26 6.05
N ARG A 18 2.35 9.58 6.23
CA ARG A 18 1.93 10.59 5.28
C ARG A 18 3.08 11.55 4.99
N VAL A 19 3.41 11.73 3.72
CA VAL A 19 4.46 12.65 3.24
C VAL A 19 3.82 13.62 2.26
N GLY A 20 3.58 14.86 2.70
CA GLY A 20 2.84 15.84 1.91
C GLY A 20 1.43 15.35 1.53
N ASP A 21 1.17 15.28 0.23
CA ASP A 21 -0.09 14.79 -0.36
C ASP A 21 -0.05 13.30 -0.70
N CYS A 22 0.98 12.57 -0.26
CA CYS A 22 1.06 11.13 -0.38
C CYS A 22 0.75 10.44 0.95
N GLU A 23 -0.05 9.39 0.91
CA GLU A 23 -0.31 8.48 2.05
C GLU A 23 0.23 7.09 1.74
N ILE A 24 0.91 6.48 2.71
CA ILE A 24 1.39 5.10 2.64
C ILE A 24 0.57 4.28 3.64
N SER A 25 -0.13 3.27 3.16
CA SER A 25 -1.05 2.44 3.95
C SER A 25 -0.77 0.95 3.74
N MET A 26 -0.98 0.14 4.76
CA MET A 26 -0.86 -1.32 4.71
C MET A 26 -2.24 -1.97 4.86
N PHE A 27 -2.49 -2.99 4.06
CA PHE A 27 -3.77 -3.68 3.95
C PHE A 27 -3.60 -5.17 4.17
N GLU A 28 -4.42 -5.73 5.07
CA GLU A 28 -4.49 -7.18 5.29
C GLU A 28 -5.16 -7.89 4.11
N ALA A 29 -4.50 -8.93 3.60
CA ALA A 29 -5.08 -9.81 2.60
C ALA A 29 -5.99 -10.84 3.29
N LEU A 30 -7.29 -10.55 3.34
CA LEU A 30 -8.25 -11.53 3.83
C LEU A 30 -8.45 -12.69 2.85
N GLY A 31 -8.44 -13.90 3.40
CA GLY A 31 -9.14 -15.03 2.79
C GLY A 31 -8.33 -15.87 1.81
N SER A 32 -7.01 -15.78 1.77
CA SER A 32 -6.24 -16.72 0.97
C SER A 32 -6.04 -18.04 1.70
N SER A 33 -6.90 -19.02 1.44
CA SER A 33 -6.66 -20.43 1.83
C SER A 33 -5.50 -21.08 1.06
N LEU A 34 -4.74 -20.30 0.30
CA LEU A 34 -3.62 -20.72 -0.51
C LEU A 34 -2.31 -20.46 0.24
N PRO A 35 -1.42 -21.46 0.35
CA PRO A 35 -0.16 -21.32 1.10
C PRO A 35 0.78 -20.22 0.57
N GLU A 36 0.62 -19.82 -0.70
CA GLU A 36 1.54 -18.90 -1.40
C GLU A 36 0.97 -17.49 -1.60
N ALA A 37 -0.21 -17.21 -1.05
CA ALA A 37 -0.79 -15.89 -1.21
C ALA A 37 -0.13 -14.87 -0.25
N PRO A 38 -0.01 -13.60 -0.69
CA PRO A 38 0.57 -12.55 0.15
C PRO A 38 -0.29 -12.31 1.40
N LEU A 39 0.37 -12.02 2.52
CA LEU A 39 -0.29 -11.77 3.81
C LEU A 39 -0.93 -10.39 3.86
N PHE A 40 -0.31 -9.43 3.20
CA PHE A 40 -0.74 -8.04 3.12
C PHE A 40 -0.12 -7.39 1.88
N TRP A 41 -0.55 -6.19 1.55
CA TRP A 41 0.13 -5.32 0.58
C TRP A 41 0.27 -3.91 1.17
N ILE A 42 1.19 -3.13 0.59
CA ILE A 42 1.36 -1.72 0.89
C ILE A 42 0.90 -0.91 -0.33
N GLU A 43 0.27 0.22 -0.09
CA GLU A 43 -0.17 1.15 -1.13
C GLU A 43 0.41 2.54 -0.85
N LEU A 44 0.93 3.18 -1.90
CA LEU A 44 1.24 4.61 -1.94
C LEU A 44 0.12 5.32 -2.71
N PHE A 45 -0.60 6.19 -2.04
CA PHE A 45 -1.71 6.95 -2.61
C PHE A 45 -1.34 8.43 -2.76
N ASP A 46 -1.34 8.92 -4.00
CA ASP A 46 -1.17 10.35 -4.32
C ASP A 46 -2.55 11.03 -4.35
N LEU A 47 -2.78 11.92 -3.38
CA LEU A 47 -4.04 12.65 -3.22
C LEU A 47 -4.23 13.77 -4.24
N ARG A 48 -3.16 14.26 -4.88
CA ARG A 48 -3.24 15.34 -5.87
C ARG A 48 -3.88 14.84 -7.15
N VAL A 49 -3.43 13.68 -7.62
CA VAL A 49 -3.87 13.07 -8.88
C VAL A 49 -4.83 11.90 -8.69
N HIS A 50 -5.13 11.54 -7.43
CA HIS A 50 -5.97 10.39 -7.07
C HIS A 50 -5.49 9.09 -7.71
N SER A 51 -4.19 8.83 -7.61
CA SER A 51 -3.55 7.63 -8.15
C SER A 51 -2.95 6.79 -7.03
N SER A 52 -3.06 5.46 -7.17
CA SER A 52 -2.50 4.47 -6.26
C SER A 52 -1.39 3.68 -6.92
N LEU A 53 -0.36 3.34 -6.14
CA LEU A 53 0.63 2.33 -6.48
C LEU A 53 0.62 1.26 -5.38
N ASP A 54 0.21 0.04 -5.73
CA ASP A 54 0.25 -1.10 -4.82
C ASP A 54 1.54 -1.90 -4.96
N SER A 55 1.92 -2.59 -3.88
CA SER A 55 3.15 -3.37 -3.81
C SER A 55 3.06 -4.75 -4.48
N CYS A 56 1.93 -5.10 -5.10
CA CYS A 56 1.60 -6.44 -5.59
C CYS A 56 1.62 -7.54 -4.52
N GLY A 57 1.53 -7.18 -3.24
CA GLY A 57 1.58 -8.11 -2.10
C GLY A 57 2.96 -8.28 -1.47
N CYS A 58 2.96 -8.75 -0.23
CA CYS A 58 4.14 -9.06 0.57
C CYS A 58 3.88 -10.37 1.34
N HIS A 59 4.85 -11.27 1.32
CA HIS A 59 4.77 -12.57 2.02
C HIS A 59 5.36 -12.51 3.42
N ASN A 60 6.13 -11.47 3.73
CA ASN A 60 6.73 -11.26 5.05
C ASN A 60 6.99 -9.76 5.34
N LEU A 61 7.30 -9.45 6.60
CA LEU A 61 7.57 -8.07 7.04
C LEU A 61 8.86 -7.48 6.46
N GLY A 62 9.83 -8.30 6.05
CA GLY A 62 11.07 -7.82 5.43
C GLY A 62 10.81 -7.20 4.06
N GLU A 63 10.01 -7.89 3.23
CA GLU A 63 9.51 -7.35 1.96
C GLU A 63 8.69 -6.07 2.17
N ALA A 64 7.81 -6.08 3.19
CA ALA A 64 7.03 -4.91 3.58
C ALA A 64 7.91 -3.68 3.87
N ALA A 65 8.95 -3.87 4.68
CA ALA A 65 9.85 -2.80 5.06
C ALA A 65 10.64 -2.24 3.85
N ALA A 66 11.06 -3.11 2.94
CA ALA A 66 11.73 -2.71 1.71
C ALA A 66 10.82 -1.88 0.80
N VAL A 67 9.58 -2.33 0.60
CA VAL A 67 8.56 -1.61 -0.17
C VAL A 67 8.23 -0.26 0.48
N PHE A 68 8.03 -0.24 1.80
CA PHE A 68 7.77 1.00 2.53
C PHE A 68 8.88 2.02 2.32
N ALA A 69 10.15 1.61 2.43
CA ALA A 69 11.27 2.50 2.21
C ALA A 69 11.33 3.07 0.78
N ASP A 70 11.03 2.24 -0.24
CA ASP A 70 10.90 2.69 -1.63
C ASP A 70 9.76 3.70 -1.78
N PHE A 71 8.59 3.42 -1.21
CA PHE A 71 7.42 4.31 -1.29
C PHE A 71 7.65 5.63 -0.55
N ALA A 72 8.29 5.62 0.63
CA ALA A 72 8.65 6.82 1.37
C ALA A 72 9.63 7.71 0.57
N SER A 73 10.60 7.09 -0.10
CA SER A 73 11.53 7.79 -1.00
C SER A 73 10.80 8.46 -2.17
N ARG A 74 9.88 7.74 -2.83
CA ARG A 74 9.06 8.29 -3.92
C ARG A 74 8.14 9.41 -3.46
N ALA A 75 7.46 9.22 -2.32
CA ALA A 75 6.57 10.22 -1.73
C ALA A 75 7.33 11.51 -1.37
N SER A 76 8.55 11.38 -0.85
CA SER A 76 9.44 12.53 -0.60
C SER A 76 9.80 13.24 -1.91
N GLY A 77 10.15 12.48 -2.96
CA GLY A 77 10.44 13.05 -4.28
C GLY A 77 9.25 13.79 -4.91
N LEU A 78 8.02 13.34 -4.64
CA LEU A 78 6.79 13.99 -5.09
C LEU A 78 6.42 15.23 -4.24
N ALA A 79 6.79 15.25 -2.96
CA ALA A 79 6.51 16.37 -2.07
C ALA A 79 7.41 17.59 -2.34
N GLU A 80 8.64 17.35 -2.79
CA GLU A 80 9.62 18.40 -3.15
C GLU A 80 9.43 18.96 -4.57
N ALA A 81 8.53 18.36 -5.36
CA ALA A 81 8.21 18.76 -6.74
C ALA A 81 6.98 19.67 -6.82
#